data_AF-A0A6G3X1V7-F1
#
_entry.id   AF-A0A6G3X1V7-F1
#
_cell.length_a   1.000
_cell.length_b   1.000
_cell.length_c   1.000
_cell.angle_alpha   90.00
_cell.angle_beta   90.00
_cell.angle_gamma   90.00
#
_symmetry.space_group_name_H-M   'P 1'
#
loop_
_entity.id
_entity.type
_entity.pdbx_description
1 polymer ?
#
loop_
_entity_poly.entity_id
_entity_poly.type
_entity_poly.pdbx_seq_one_letter_code
_entity_poly.pdbx_strand_id
1 'polypeptide(L)'
;MRRIAGLLLAPLLLLTAVACGSDDKASDSASSKNGVPAITAGAKFGEKPTLSKGEGDPPKELKTEVISEGDGAKLKNGDAIQVNYLGQAWDSTEPFD
;
A
#
# COMPACT_ATOMS: atom_id res chain seq x y z
N MET A 1 -24.49 23.36 58.44
CA MET A 1 -24.93 21.98 58.68
C MET A 1 -26.35 21.79 58.16
N ARG A 2 -26.51 21.21 56.96
CA ARG A 2 -27.59 20.27 56.58
C ARG A 2 -27.42 19.88 55.11
N ARG A 3 -27.46 18.57 54.89
CA ARG A 3 -26.82 17.80 53.83
C ARG A 3 -27.61 17.83 52.52
N ILE A 4 -26.88 17.93 51.41
CA ILE A 4 -27.36 17.74 50.03
C ILE A 4 -27.35 16.24 49.74
N ALA A 5 -28.50 15.66 49.39
CA ALA A 5 -28.60 14.38 48.69
C ALA A 5 -30.00 14.27 48.07
N GLY A 6 -30.17 14.92 46.91
CA GLY A 6 -31.35 14.77 46.05
C GLY A 6 -30.98 13.84 44.90
N LEU A 7 -31.60 12.67 44.89
CA LEU A 7 -31.51 11.61 43.88
C LEU A 7 -32.39 12.00 42.70
N LEU A 8 -31.83 12.21 41.50
CA LEU A 8 -32.62 12.30 40.25
C LEU A 8 -31.85 11.73 39.06
N LEU A 9 -32.58 10.89 38.33
CA LEU A 9 -32.20 10.04 37.21
C LEU A 9 -31.68 10.84 36.00
N ALA A 10 -30.72 10.28 35.26
CA ALA A 10 -30.45 10.65 33.88
C ALA A 10 -30.23 9.38 33.01
N PRO A 11 -30.77 9.32 31.77
CA PRO A 11 -31.03 8.09 31.05
C PRO A 11 -29.94 7.67 30.06
N LEU A 12 -29.86 6.36 29.83
CA LEU A 12 -29.70 5.66 28.55
C LEU A 12 -28.84 6.34 27.45
N LEU A 13 -27.62 5.83 27.27
CA LEU A 13 -26.88 5.96 26.01
C LEU A 13 -26.45 4.55 25.56
N LEU A 14 -27.25 4.02 24.64
CA LEU A 14 -26.95 2.84 23.83
C LEU A 14 -25.72 3.14 22.97
N LEU A 15 -24.62 2.41 23.19
CA LEU A 15 -23.63 2.16 22.14
C LEU A 15 -23.78 0.72 21.69
N THR A 16 -24.59 0.54 20.65
CA THR A 16 -24.49 -0.60 19.76
C THR A 16 -23.12 -0.53 19.08
N ALA A 17 -22.17 -1.34 19.54
CA ALA A 17 -20.99 -1.64 18.75
C ALA A 17 -21.46 -2.44 17.54
N VAL A 18 -21.65 -1.72 16.43
CA VAL A 18 -21.96 -2.32 15.15
C VAL A 18 -20.78 -3.19 14.74
N ALA A 19 -21.14 -4.38 14.28
CA ALA A 19 -20.25 -5.37 13.73
C ALA A 19 -19.47 -4.86 12.52
N CYS A 20 -18.47 -5.66 12.15
CA CYS A 20 -17.78 -5.70 10.85
C CYS A 20 -16.52 -4.84 10.73
N GLY A 21 -15.39 -5.48 10.94
CA GLY A 21 -14.13 -5.14 10.30
C GLY A 21 -13.45 -6.45 9.98
N SER A 22 -13.90 -7.11 8.90
CA SER A 22 -13.30 -8.32 8.37
C SER A 22 -11.79 -8.16 8.29
N ASP A 23 -11.06 -9.15 8.80
CA ASP A 23 -9.69 -9.41 8.38
C ASP A 23 -9.71 -9.80 6.89
N ASP A 24 -9.91 -8.81 6.03
CA ASP A 24 -9.62 -8.94 4.62
C ASP A 24 -8.10 -9.07 4.53
N LYS A 25 -7.64 -10.32 4.46
CA LYS A 25 -6.38 -10.67 3.81
C LYS A 25 -6.44 -10.14 2.38
N ALA A 26 -6.25 -8.84 2.22
CA ALA A 26 -5.96 -8.22 0.95
C ALA A 26 -4.67 -8.90 0.48
N SER A 27 -4.80 -9.70 -0.57
CA SER A 27 -3.62 -10.20 -1.27
C SER A 27 -2.97 -8.98 -1.91
N ASP A 28 -1.89 -8.48 -1.28
CA ASP A 28 -1.13 -7.29 -1.69
C ASP A 28 -0.28 -7.56 -2.95
N SER A 29 -0.80 -8.35 -3.88
CA SER A 29 -0.15 -8.73 -5.12
C SER A 29 -0.73 -7.89 -6.26
N ALA A 30 0.15 -7.25 -7.03
CA ALA A 30 -0.22 -6.59 -8.28
C ALA A 30 0.20 -7.51 -9.43
N SER A 31 -0.78 -8.04 -10.17
CA SER A 31 -0.52 -8.87 -11.34
C SER A 31 0.26 -8.12 -12.41
N SER A 32 1.10 -8.84 -13.17
CA SER A 32 1.79 -8.32 -14.35
C SER A 32 0.79 -7.68 -15.32
N LYS A 33 0.79 -6.36 -15.44
CA LYS A 33 0.13 -5.68 -16.56
C LYS A 33 1.20 -5.08 -17.46
N ASN A 34 0.85 -4.77 -18.70
CA ASN A 34 1.74 -4.16 -19.70
C ASN A 34 3.05 -4.92 -20.01
N GLY A 35 3.19 -6.18 -19.57
CA GLY A 35 4.41 -6.97 -19.76
C GLY A 35 5.58 -6.49 -18.92
N VAL A 36 5.33 -6.00 -17.71
CA VAL A 36 6.33 -5.88 -16.63
C VAL A 36 6.21 -7.07 -15.66
N PRO A 37 7.26 -7.44 -14.91
CA PRO A 37 7.15 -8.49 -13.89
C PRO A 37 6.11 -8.16 -12.80
N ALA A 38 5.45 -9.18 -12.25
CA ALA A 38 4.42 -9.01 -11.23
C ALA A 38 5.02 -8.62 -9.89
N ILE A 39 4.28 -7.84 -9.10
CA ILE A 39 4.57 -7.65 -7.68
C ILE A 39 3.87 -8.76 -6.91
N THR A 40 4.65 -9.65 -6.28
CA THR A 40 4.12 -10.80 -5.54
C THR A 40 3.69 -10.44 -4.12
N ALA A 41 4.31 -9.44 -3.51
CA ALA A 41 3.94 -8.87 -2.21
C ALA A 41 4.48 -7.45 -2.07
N GLY A 42 3.94 -6.67 -1.12
CA GLY A 42 4.43 -5.32 -0.85
C GLY A 42 4.01 -4.29 -1.90
N ALA A 43 2.83 -4.45 -2.51
CA ALA A 43 2.36 -3.56 -3.58
C ALA A 43 1.88 -2.18 -3.07
N LYS A 44 1.69 -2.00 -1.76
CA LYS A 44 1.28 -0.72 -1.19
C LYS A 44 2.47 0.22 -1.05
N PHE A 45 2.19 1.52 -1.12
CA PHE A 45 3.20 2.55 -0.94
C PHE A 45 3.87 2.43 0.45
N GLY A 46 5.20 2.45 0.47
CA GLY A 46 6.01 2.36 1.69
C GLY A 46 6.37 0.93 2.12
N GLU A 47 5.81 -0.10 1.47
CA GLU A 47 6.21 -1.49 1.70
C GLU A 47 7.38 -1.88 0.79
N LYS A 48 8.23 -2.81 1.25
CA LYS A 48 9.29 -3.38 0.41
C LYS A 48 8.65 -4.40 -0.53
N PRO A 49 8.66 -4.19 -1.86
CA PRO A 49 8.04 -5.12 -2.79
C PRO A 49 8.86 -6.40 -2.94
N THR A 50 8.21 -7.43 -3.44
CA THR A 50 8.85 -8.62 -4.02
C THR A 50 8.35 -8.78 -5.44
N LEU A 51 9.21 -9.17 -6.38
CA LEU A 51 8.85 -9.31 -7.79
C LEU A 51 8.96 -10.77 -8.23
N SER A 52 8.11 -11.17 -9.16
CA SER A 52 8.39 -12.35 -9.98
C SER A 52 9.57 -12.06 -10.91
N LYS A 53 10.18 -13.10 -11.50
CA LYS A 53 10.99 -12.90 -12.70
C LYS A 53 10.09 -12.45 -13.87
N GLY A 54 10.69 -11.82 -14.86
CA GLY A 54 10.06 -11.52 -16.14
C GLY A 54 9.71 -12.79 -16.92
N GLU A 55 8.69 -12.67 -17.77
CA GLU A 55 8.23 -13.75 -18.65
C GLU A 55 8.61 -13.46 -20.09
N GLY A 56 9.16 -14.46 -20.78
CA GLY A 56 9.62 -14.32 -22.16
C GLY A 56 10.84 -13.40 -22.30
N ASP A 57 11.02 -12.86 -23.51
CA ASP A 57 12.12 -11.96 -23.81
C ASP A 57 11.91 -10.58 -23.15
N PRO A 58 12.97 -9.96 -22.61
CA PRO A 58 12.88 -8.61 -22.06
C PRO A 58 12.43 -7.61 -23.13
N PRO A 59 11.64 -6.58 -22.76
CA PRO A 59 11.20 -5.57 -23.71
C PRO A 59 12.39 -4.79 -24.25
N LYS A 60 12.35 -4.47 -25.56
CA LYS A 60 13.40 -3.67 -26.22
C LYS A 60 13.36 -2.19 -25.82
N GLU A 61 12.23 -1.74 -25.29
CA GLU A 61 11.98 -0.37 -24.84
C GLU A 61 11.61 -0.35 -23.36
N LEU A 62 11.87 0.76 -22.68
CA LEU A 62 11.49 0.94 -21.29
C LEU A 62 9.96 0.90 -21.14
N LYS A 63 9.49 0.05 -20.23
CA LYS A 63 8.09 -0.02 -19.83
C LYS A 63 7.91 0.46 -18.41
N THR A 64 6.83 1.18 -18.17
CA THR A 64 6.47 1.71 -16.85
C THR A 64 5.02 1.43 -16.55
N GLU A 65 4.74 1.00 -15.32
CA GLU A 65 3.38 0.88 -14.79
C GLU A 65 3.28 1.68 -13.51
N VAL A 66 2.24 2.51 -13.41
CA VAL A 66 1.92 3.22 -12.16
C VAL A 66 1.05 2.30 -11.32
N ILE A 67 1.60 1.83 -10.20
CA ILE A 67 0.90 0.96 -9.25
C ILE A 67 0.03 1.77 -8.29
N SER A 68 0.54 2.92 -7.83
CA SER A 68 -0.16 3.88 -6.99
C SER A 68 0.27 5.28 -7.40
N GLU A 69 -0.68 6.11 -7.83
CA GLU A 69 -0.43 7.52 -8.16
C GLU A 69 -0.22 8.32 -6.86
N GLY A 70 0.75 9.24 -6.85
CA GLY A 70 0.98 10.15 -5.74
C GLY A 70 0.34 11.52 -5.97
N ASP A 71 -0.05 12.20 -4.90
CA ASP A 71 -0.71 13.52 -4.97
C ASP A 71 0.27 14.71 -4.95
N GLY A 72 1.57 14.42 -5.09
CA GLY A 72 2.64 15.41 -5.02
C GLY A 72 2.78 16.28 -6.26
N ALA A 73 3.66 17.29 -6.18
CA ALA A 73 3.99 18.12 -7.33
C ALA A 73 4.72 17.28 -8.41
N LYS A 74 4.37 17.51 -9.67
CA LYS A 74 5.05 16.88 -10.80
C LYS A 74 6.50 17.35 -10.90
N LEU A 75 7.42 16.38 -10.94
CA LEU A 75 8.85 16.58 -11.09
C LEU A 75 9.21 17.28 -12.41
N LYS A 76 10.32 18.01 -12.38
CA LYS A 76 10.92 18.72 -13.52
C LYS A 76 12.37 18.29 -13.70
N ASN A 77 12.92 18.54 -14.88
CA ASN A 77 14.33 18.29 -15.15
C ASN A 77 15.21 19.10 -14.20
N GLY A 78 16.14 18.42 -13.52
CA GLY A 78 17.08 19.02 -12.57
C GLY A 78 16.63 18.95 -11.10
N ASP A 79 15.43 18.47 -10.80
CA ASP A 79 14.99 18.27 -9.42
C ASP A 79 15.83 17.18 -8.73
N ALA A 80 16.24 17.45 -7.49
CA ALA A 80 16.81 16.43 -6.62
C ALA A 80 15.67 15.66 -5.94
N ILE A 81 15.73 14.33 -6.00
CA ILE A 81 14.68 13.46 -5.44
C ILE A 81 15.28 12.43 -4.48
N GLN A 82 14.45 11.98 -3.55
CA GLN A 82 14.71 10.82 -2.72
C GLN A 82 13.75 9.72 -3.13
N VAL A 83 14.27 8.51 -3.33
CA VAL A 83 13.48 7.35 -3.75
C VAL A 83 13.81 6.15 -2.88
N ASN A 84 12.80 5.32 -2.64
CA ASN A 84 12.99 3.93 -2.23
C ASN A 84 12.83 3.10 -3.50
N TYR A 85 13.81 2.26 -3.82
CA TYR A 85 13.77 1.40 -5.00
C TYR A 85 14.21 -0.03 -4.65
N LEU A 86 13.87 -0.95 -5.52
CA LEU A 86 14.35 -2.32 -5.53
C LEU A 86 14.78 -2.66 -6.96
N GLY A 87 16.01 -3.10 -7.12
CA GLY A 87 16.59 -3.50 -8.41
C GLY A 87 16.61 -5.01 -8.55
N GLN A 88 16.02 -5.54 -9.63
CA GLN A 88 16.06 -6.97 -9.96
C GLN A 88 16.35 -7.17 -11.45
N ALA A 89 17.25 -8.11 -11.77
CA ALA A 89 17.48 -8.50 -13.16
C ALA A 89 16.25 -9.24 -13.73
N TRP A 90 16.01 -9.09 -15.04
CA TRP A 90 14.80 -9.61 -15.70
C TRP A 90 14.54 -11.10 -15.43
N ASP A 91 15.59 -11.92 -15.50
CA ASP A 91 15.53 -13.37 -15.35
C ASP A 91 15.84 -13.87 -13.93
N SER A 92 16.01 -12.95 -12.98
CA SER A 92 16.30 -13.25 -11.58
C SER A 92 15.05 -13.19 -10.71
N THR A 93 15.06 -13.92 -9.59
CA THR A 93 14.11 -13.78 -8.46
C THR A 93 14.74 -13.11 -7.25
N GLU A 94 16.04 -12.77 -7.34
CA GLU A 94 16.79 -12.12 -6.27
C GLU A 94 17.09 -10.66 -6.67
N PRO A 95 16.77 -9.69 -5.80
CA PRO A 95 17.18 -8.31 -5.99
C PRO A 95 18.71 -8.16 -5.90
N PHE A 96 19.27 -7.28 -6.73
CA PHE A 96 20.67 -6.87 -6.63
C PHE A 96 20.86 -5.57 -5.81
N ASP A 97 19.76 -4.84 -5.56
CA ASP A 97 19.71 -3.59 -4.78
C ASP A 97 18.36 -3.48 -4.06
#